data_AF-A0A5C6N210-F1
#
_entry.id   AF-A0A5C6N210-F1
#
_cell.length_a   1.000
_cell.length_b   1.000
_cell.length_c   1.000
_cell.angle_alpha   90.00
_cell.angle_beta   90.00
_cell.angle_gamma   90.00
#
_symmetry.space_group_name_H-M   'P 1'
#
loop_
_entity.id
_entity.type
_entity.pdbx_description
1 polymer ?
#
loop_
_entity_poly.entity_id
_entity_poly.type
_entity_poly.pdbx_seq_one_letter_code
_entity_poly.pdbx_strand_id
1 'polypeptide(L)'
;MFSDLSGQKQGRCLLSPPLFEDEAPVFERTSSRYCPRSERYTVGERSFSRQYAHIYAARLMQMKPLLSEAAQQKWGAEVPIKKLCDLQAGEQCCIVGTLFKGMELQPSILKEISDELNLLPQPARVKYISETDKLILEDELQRIKLEGKIDRDKCVTGSVIAVYGAEKNDGIFTVEDFCTADFPAQTPRPALSCDTFVLLASGLGLGSSRADSMLGLQLLVDMVTGQLGEQQEQNGAATISRIILAGNLLSQNTQEKDAALKPKYLTKKTQAGSVEAVRLLDELLLQLVASVPVDVMPGQYDPTNYTLPQQPLHPCMFPLSSAYPTLHLVSNPYQADIDGVRVLGTSGQNVRDIQRYSSMDNHLDILEETLQLQHMAPTAPDTLGCYPFYQKDPFILEDCPHVYFSGNAPTFQSKIITGAGGQEVLLVTVPEFSGTQTACLVNLRTLSCEPVTFSAFCVGEDEEGPMNVSH
;
A
#
# COMPACT_ATOMS: atom_id res chain seq x y z
N MET A 1 24.39 3.33 -0.57
CA MET A 1 23.20 4.13 -0.95
C MET A 1 23.39 4.59 -2.40
N PHE A 2 22.32 4.99 -3.08
CA PHE A 2 22.37 5.52 -4.45
C PHE A 2 23.21 6.79 -4.52
N SER A 3 23.08 7.66 -3.53
CA SER A 3 23.94 8.85 -3.38
C SER A 3 25.43 8.54 -3.26
N ASP A 4 25.79 7.40 -2.66
CA ASP A 4 27.19 6.96 -2.58
C ASP A 4 27.74 6.52 -3.94
N LEU A 5 26.89 5.96 -4.80
CA LEU A 5 27.25 5.55 -6.16
C LEU A 5 27.42 6.76 -7.08
N SER A 6 26.58 7.78 -6.90
CA SER A 6 26.64 9.02 -7.69
C SER A 6 27.71 10.01 -7.22
N GLY A 7 28.19 9.91 -5.98
CA GLY A 7 29.19 10.83 -5.41
C GLY A 7 30.66 10.47 -5.65
N GLN A 8 30.97 9.32 -6.27
CA GLN A 8 32.35 8.87 -6.49
C GLN A 8 33.03 9.63 -7.63
N LYS A 9 33.69 10.76 -7.32
CA LYS A 9 34.42 11.64 -8.27
C LYS A 9 35.49 10.90 -9.09
N GLN A 10 35.09 10.23 -10.16
CA GLN A 10 35.92 9.75 -11.25
C GLN A 10 35.28 10.21 -12.57
N GLY A 11 35.94 11.10 -13.30
CA GLY A 11 35.43 11.62 -14.59
C GLY A 11 35.65 13.11 -14.80
N ARG A 12 35.31 13.58 -16.00
CA ARG A 12 35.38 14.99 -16.42
C ARG A 12 34.04 15.69 -16.11
N CYS A 13 34.08 16.89 -15.54
CA CYS A 13 32.90 17.66 -15.18
C CYS A 13 32.18 18.22 -16.43
N LEU A 14 30.85 18.32 -16.38
CA LEU A 14 30.03 18.90 -17.46
C LEU A 14 30.37 20.37 -17.76
N LEU A 15 31.02 21.07 -16.82
CA LEU A 15 31.57 22.41 -17.01
C LEU A 15 32.92 22.37 -17.76
N SER A 16 32.94 21.78 -18.96
CA SER A 16 34.13 21.69 -19.82
C SER A 16 33.79 21.83 -21.31
N PRO A 17 34.78 22.10 -22.19
CA PRO A 17 34.56 22.20 -23.64
C PRO A 17 33.97 20.89 -24.23
N PRO A 18 33.23 20.96 -25.34
CA PRO A 18 32.59 19.80 -25.95
C PRO A 18 33.59 18.71 -26.32
N LEU A 19 33.15 17.46 -26.19
CA LEU A 19 33.84 16.28 -26.69
C LEU A 19 33.63 16.15 -28.21
N PHE A 20 34.49 15.39 -28.88
CA PHE A 20 34.19 14.91 -30.23
C PHE A 20 33.06 13.85 -30.13
N GLU A 21 32.12 13.80 -31.09
CA GLU A 21 30.87 13.00 -31.00
C GLU A 21 31.08 11.51 -30.64
N ASP A 22 32.23 10.92 -30.98
CA ASP A 22 32.56 9.52 -30.70
C ASP A 22 33.02 9.22 -29.25
N GLU A 23 33.08 10.22 -28.36
CA GLU A 23 33.60 10.08 -26.97
C GLU A 23 32.53 10.20 -25.87
N ALA A 24 31.24 10.35 -26.20
CA ALA A 24 30.19 10.45 -25.20
C ALA A 24 29.91 9.07 -24.54
N PRO A 25 29.97 8.93 -23.20
CA PRO A 25 29.71 7.66 -22.55
C PRO A 25 28.24 7.27 -22.65
N VAL A 26 27.99 5.98 -22.92
CA VAL A 26 26.68 5.36 -22.88
C VAL A 26 26.68 4.33 -21.77
N PHE A 27 25.73 4.42 -20.84
CA PHE A 27 25.60 3.50 -19.72
C PHE A 27 24.54 2.45 -20.03
N GLU A 28 24.93 1.18 -20.07
CA GLU A 28 23.98 0.08 -20.22
C GLU A 28 23.19 -0.13 -18.92
N ARG A 29 21.87 -0.24 -19.04
CA ARG A 29 20.99 -0.46 -17.90
C ARG A 29 21.14 -1.89 -17.37
N THR A 30 21.14 -2.03 -16.05
CA THR A 30 21.16 -3.34 -15.40
C THR A 30 19.86 -4.10 -15.65
N SER A 31 19.97 -5.32 -16.18
CA SER A 31 18.84 -6.23 -16.35
C SER A 31 18.58 -7.03 -15.07
N SER A 32 17.32 -7.18 -14.66
CA SER A 32 16.92 -8.02 -13.53
C SER A 32 16.04 -9.19 -13.98
N ARG A 33 16.17 -10.34 -13.30
CA ARG A 33 15.24 -11.47 -13.46
C ARG A 33 13.92 -11.11 -12.79
N TYR A 34 12.85 -11.13 -13.56
CA TYR A 34 11.51 -10.81 -13.08
C TYR A 34 10.59 -12.01 -13.12
N CYS A 35 9.85 -12.24 -12.02
CA CYS A 35 8.79 -13.24 -11.96
C CYS A 35 7.55 -12.61 -11.29
N PRO A 36 6.46 -12.36 -12.03
CA PRO A 36 5.22 -11.89 -11.42
C PRO A 36 4.66 -12.99 -10.50
N ARG A 37 4.03 -12.57 -9.39
CA ARG A 37 3.44 -13.44 -8.37
C ARG A 37 2.04 -12.97 -7.94
N SER A 38 1.35 -12.25 -8.84
CA SER A 38 0.09 -11.57 -8.57
C SER A 38 -1.14 -12.36 -9.04
N GLU A 39 -0.98 -13.62 -9.47
CA GLU A 39 -2.05 -14.43 -10.05
C GLU A 39 -3.23 -14.60 -9.09
N ARG A 40 -2.96 -14.72 -7.78
CA ARG A 40 -4.00 -14.80 -6.73
C ARG A 40 -4.91 -13.58 -6.62
N TYR A 41 -4.50 -12.44 -7.17
CA TYR A 41 -5.29 -11.21 -7.21
C TYR A 41 -6.11 -11.07 -8.50
N THR A 42 -5.94 -11.99 -9.45
CA THR A 42 -6.71 -11.99 -10.70
C THR A 42 -8.09 -12.60 -10.46
N VAL A 43 -9.13 -11.82 -10.73
CA VAL A 43 -10.52 -12.29 -10.65
C VAL A 43 -11.01 -12.55 -12.06
N GLY A 44 -11.20 -13.83 -12.40
CA GLY A 44 -11.73 -14.28 -13.70
C GLY A 44 -13.21 -13.92 -13.88
N GLU A 45 -14.08 -14.91 -14.06
CA GLU A 45 -15.52 -14.66 -14.15
C GLU A 45 -16.06 -14.07 -12.84
N ARG A 46 -16.46 -12.79 -12.89
CA ARG A 46 -16.95 -12.05 -11.73
C ARG A 46 -18.41 -12.40 -11.44
N SER A 47 -18.67 -12.84 -10.22
CA SER A 47 -20.03 -13.08 -9.74
C SER A 47 -20.25 -12.40 -8.39
N PHE A 48 -21.19 -11.45 -8.37
CA PHE A 48 -21.58 -10.69 -7.17
C PHE A 48 -22.85 -11.24 -6.51
N SER A 49 -23.32 -12.42 -6.89
CA SER A 49 -24.52 -13.03 -6.31
C SER A 49 -24.30 -13.63 -4.92
N ARG A 50 -23.07 -13.56 -4.38
CA ARG A 50 -22.66 -14.18 -3.11
C ARG A 50 -22.66 -13.16 -1.98
N GLN A 51 -22.93 -13.64 -0.76
CA GLN A 51 -22.86 -12.84 0.45
C GLN A 51 -21.44 -12.84 1.05
N TYR A 52 -21.10 -11.79 1.79
CA TYR A 52 -19.78 -11.61 2.41
C TYR A 52 -19.49 -12.56 3.59
N ALA A 53 -20.47 -13.25 4.16
CA ALA A 53 -20.22 -14.19 5.28
C ALA A 53 -19.17 -15.26 4.93
N HIS A 54 -19.09 -15.68 3.66
CA HIS A 54 -18.14 -16.70 3.23
C HIS A 54 -16.68 -16.26 3.32
N ILE A 55 -16.35 -14.98 3.17
CA ILE A 55 -14.96 -14.52 3.26
C ILE A 55 -14.45 -14.61 4.71
N TYR A 56 -15.27 -14.24 5.69
CA TYR A 56 -14.93 -14.35 7.11
C TYR A 56 -14.78 -15.81 7.54
N ALA A 57 -15.65 -16.69 7.06
CA ALA A 57 -15.52 -18.13 7.32
C ALA A 57 -14.22 -18.70 6.72
N ALA A 58 -13.90 -18.35 5.47
CA ALA A 58 -12.66 -18.77 4.82
C ALA A 58 -11.42 -18.19 5.51
N ARG A 59 -11.50 -16.95 6.00
CA ARG A 59 -10.43 -16.28 6.74
C ARG A 59 -10.17 -16.97 8.08
N LEU A 60 -11.21 -17.16 8.90
CA LEU A 60 -11.10 -17.83 10.19
C LEU A 60 -10.57 -19.26 10.03
N MET A 61 -11.07 -20.01 9.04
CA MET A 61 -10.61 -21.38 8.77
C MET A 61 -9.12 -21.45 8.40
N GLN A 62 -8.61 -20.49 7.61
CA GLN A 62 -7.20 -20.43 7.22
C GLN A 62 -6.30 -19.97 8.37
N MET A 63 -6.75 -19.01 9.18
CA MET A 63 -5.95 -18.41 10.25
C MET A 63 -5.94 -19.25 11.53
N LYS A 64 -6.99 -20.05 11.78
CA LYS A 64 -7.14 -20.81 13.04
C LYS A 64 -5.99 -21.76 13.33
N PRO A 65 -5.47 -22.57 12.39
CA PRO A 65 -4.29 -23.41 12.64
C PRO A 65 -3.05 -22.60 13.04
N LEU A 66 -2.80 -21.49 12.33
CA LEU A 66 -1.63 -20.63 12.54
C LEU A 66 -1.67 -19.98 13.93
N LEU A 67 -2.82 -19.43 14.30
CA LEU A 67 -3.05 -18.81 15.62
C LEU A 67 -3.06 -19.84 16.74
N SER A 68 -3.52 -21.07 16.48
CA SER A 68 -3.48 -22.14 17.48
C SER A 68 -2.04 -22.55 17.79
N GLU A 69 -1.19 -22.65 16.77
CA GLU A 69 0.23 -22.91 16.95
C GLU A 69 0.92 -21.76 17.70
N ALA A 70 0.68 -20.50 17.29
CA ALA A 70 1.23 -19.33 17.96
C ALA A 70 0.81 -19.25 19.44
N ALA A 71 -0.46 -19.53 19.74
CA ALA A 71 -0.98 -19.57 21.11
C ALA A 71 -0.32 -20.68 21.94
N GLN A 72 -0.13 -21.87 21.38
CA GLN A 72 0.54 -22.98 22.05
C GLN A 72 2.02 -22.69 22.31
N GLN A 73 2.71 -22.03 21.38
CA GLN A 73 4.09 -21.60 21.57
C GLN A 73 4.21 -20.52 22.66
N LYS A 74 3.24 -19.59 22.73
CA LYS A 74 3.26 -18.47 23.68
C LYS A 74 2.82 -18.87 25.10
N TRP A 75 1.74 -19.64 25.23
CA TRP A 75 1.11 -19.95 26.52
C TRP A 75 1.27 -21.42 26.96
N GLY A 76 1.85 -22.26 26.12
CA GLY A 76 2.08 -23.67 26.40
C GLY A 76 0.92 -24.57 25.97
N ALA A 77 1.25 -25.84 25.70
CA ALA A 77 0.29 -26.84 25.22
C ALA A 77 -0.79 -27.22 26.24
N GLU A 78 -0.63 -26.83 27.51
CA GLU A 78 -1.60 -27.11 28.58
C GLU A 78 -2.81 -26.16 28.55
N VAL A 79 -2.69 -25.01 27.89
CA VAL A 79 -3.80 -24.06 27.75
C VAL A 79 -4.81 -24.60 26.73
N PRO A 80 -6.06 -24.87 27.13
CA PRO A 80 -7.05 -25.41 26.21
C PRO A 80 -7.50 -24.34 25.22
N ILE A 81 -7.41 -24.67 23.93
CA ILE A 81 -8.02 -23.87 22.86
C ILE A 81 -9.48 -24.31 22.71
N LYS A 82 -10.42 -23.41 22.99
CA LYS A 82 -11.85 -23.69 23.00
C LYS A 82 -12.60 -22.87 21.96
N LYS A 83 -13.78 -23.38 21.58
CA LYS A 83 -14.81 -22.59 20.90
C LYS A 83 -15.60 -21.79 21.93
N LEU A 84 -16.27 -20.72 21.49
CA LEU A 84 -17.09 -19.90 22.38
C LEU A 84 -18.22 -20.70 23.03
N CYS A 85 -18.80 -21.66 22.30
CA CYS A 85 -19.87 -22.50 22.82
C CYS A 85 -19.44 -23.46 23.94
N ASP A 86 -18.14 -23.71 24.10
CA ASP A 86 -17.58 -24.66 25.07
C ASP A 86 -17.02 -23.95 26.32
N LEU A 87 -17.26 -22.65 26.45
CA LEU A 87 -16.79 -21.84 27.57
C LEU A 87 -17.46 -22.26 28.89
N GLN A 88 -16.65 -22.30 29.96
CA GLN A 88 -17.11 -22.50 31.32
C GLN A 88 -16.67 -21.30 32.16
N ALA A 89 -17.59 -20.76 32.95
CA ALA A 89 -17.32 -19.57 33.76
C ALA A 89 -16.13 -19.79 34.71
N GLY A 90 -15.17 -18.87 34.68
CA GLY A 90 -13.95 -18.89 35.48
C GLY A 90 -12.83 -19.83 34.98
N GLU A 91 -13.03 -20.55 33.87
CA GLU A 91 -12.00 -21.39 33.29
C GLU A 91 -11.06 -20.58 32.39
N GLN A 92 -9.76 -20.71 32.62
CA GLN A 92 -8.72 -20.11 31.77
C GLN A 92 -8.59 -20.90 30.47
N CYS A 93 -8.76 -20.21 29.34
CA CYS A 93 -8.67 -20.82 28.02
C CYS A 93 -8.19 -19.82 26.97
N CYS A 94 -7.81 -20.38 25.81
CA CYS A 94 -7.51 -19.62 24.61
C CYS A 94 -8.69 -19.72 23.63
N ILE A 95 -9.04 -18.61 22.99
CA ILE A 95 -10.08 -18.57 21.95
C ILE A 95 -9.51 -17.91 20.71
N VAL A 96 -9.67 -18.58 19.56
CA VAL A 96 -9.33 -18.02 18.25
C VAL A 96 -10.59 -17.55 17.57
N GLY A 97 -10.65 -16.27 17.21
CA GLY A 97 -11.84 -15.68 16.61
C GLY A 97 -11.53 -14.42 15.81
N THR A 98 -12.57 -13.92 15.15
CA THR A 98 -12.51 -12.68 14.37
C THR A 98 -12.99 -11.52 15.23
N LEU A 99 -12.23 -10.44 15.28
CA LEU A 99 -12.64 -9.22 15.96
C LEU A 99 -13.72 -8.49 15.16
N PHE A 100 -14.76 -8.07 15.85
CA PHE A 100 -15.75 -7.11 15.40
C PHE A 100 -15.74 -5.91 16.34
N LYS A 101 -15.47 -4.72 15.79
CA LYS A 101 -15.52 -3.47 16.54
C LYS A 101 -16.86 -2.79 16.27
N GLY A 102 -17.74 -2.81 17.27
CA GLY A 102 -19.01 -2.09 17.21
C GLY A 102 -18.76 -0.60 17.39
N MET A 103 -18.77 0.15 16.27
CA MET A 103 -18.40 1.57 16.23
C MET A 103 -19.64 2.47 16.10
N GLU A 104 -19.81 3.41 17.03
CA GLU A 104 -20.99 4.30 17.02
C GLU A 104 -20.95 5.29 15.84
N LEU A 105 -19.75 5.76 15.52
CA LEU A 105 -19.52 6.80 14.53
C LEU A 105 -19.36 6.26 13.10
N GLN A 106 -19.33 4.94 12.91
CA GLN A 106 -19.25 4.31 11.59
C GLN A 106 -20.46 4.70 10.71
N PRO A 107 -20.24 5.11 9.45
CA PRO A 107 -21.33 5.42 8.52
C PRO A 107 -22.27 4.23 8.35
N SER A 108 -23.57 4.50 8.28
CA SER A 108 -24.58 3.46 8.10
C SER A 108 -25.56 3.88 7.02
N ILE A 109 -25.58 3.12 5.93
CA ILE A 109 -26.49 3.32 4.80
C ILE A 109 -27.96 3.31 5.28
N LEU A 110 -28.30 2.46 6.25
CA LEU A 110 -29.66 2.40 6.79
C LEU A 110 -30.03 3.65 7.59
N LYS A 111 -29.10 4.23 8.35
CA LYS A 111 -29.31 5.53 9.02
C LYS A 111 -29.45 6.64 7.99
N GLU A 112 -28.57 6.66 6.98
CA GLU A 112 -28.63 7.64 5.89
C GLU A 112 -29.98 7.60 5.16
N ILE A 113 -30.47 6.42 4.75
CA ILE A 113 -31.77 6.26 4.08
C ILE A 113 -32.95 6.58 5.01
N SER A 114 -32.86 6.22 6.30
CA SER A 114 -33.90 6.57 7.27
C SER A 114 -34.01 8.09 7.49
N ASP A 115 -32.87 8.78 7.44
CA ASP A 115 -32.75 10.21 7.71
C ASP A 115 -32.84 11.08 6.43
N GLU A 116 -32.82 10.47 5.23
CA GLU A 116 -33.02 11.11 3.91
C GLU A 116 -34.34 11.89 3.80
N LEU A 117 -35.29 11.65 4.71
CA LEU A 117 -36.50 12.44 4.82
C LEU A 117 -36.29 13.82 5.47
N ASN A 118 -35.15 14.13 6.12
CA ASN A 118 -34.99 15.41 6.85
C ASN A 118 -33.55 15.95 7.16
N LEU A 119 -32.42 15.45 6.61
CA LEU A 119 -31.10 16.07 6.93
C LEU A 119 -30.12 16.36 5.79
N LEU A 120 -29.34 17.43 6.04
CA LEU A 120 -28.14 17.84 5.32
C LEU A 120 -27.04 16.77 5.45
N PRO A 121 -26.18 16.58 4.44
CA PRO A 121 -25.11 15.60 4.49
C PRO A 121 -24.17 15.84 5.68
N GLN A 122 -23.89 14.78 6.46
CA GLN A 122 -22.95 14.87 7.57
C GLN A 122 -21.53 15.17 7.03
N PRO A 123 -20.74 16.01 7.71
CA PRO A 123 -19.38 16.30 7.29
C PRO A 123 -18.53 15.03 7.34
N ALA A 124 -17.67 14.86 6.33
CA ALA A 124 -16.73 13.74 6.27
C ALA A 124 -15.81 13.76 7.50
N ARG A 125 -15.75 12.64 8.22
CA ARG A 125 -14.89 12.47 9.39
C ARG A 125 -13.51 11.97 8.98
N VAL A 126 -12.50 12.41 9.73
CA VAL A 126 -11.12 11.91 9.56
C VAL A 126 -10.95 10.54 10.22
N LYS A 127 -11.56 10.35 11.40
CA LYS A 127 -11.61 9.08 12.14
C LYS A 127 -13.04 8.75 12.57
N TYR A 128 -13.30 7.46 12.75
CA TYR A 128 -14.60 6.91 13.14
C TYR A 128 -14.57 6.16 14.48
N ILE A 129 -13.49 6.29 15.25
CA ILE A 129 -13.39 5.74 16.60
C ILE A 129 -14.14 6.59 17.62
N SER A 130 -14.70 5.95 18.64
CA SER A 130 -15.38 6.59 19.77
C SER A 130 -15.04 5.91 21.10
N GLU A 131 -15.10 6.67 22.20
CA GLU A 131 -14.94 6.11 23.55
C GLU A 131 -16.03 5.08 23.89
N THR A 132 -17.17 5.11 23.20
CA THR A 132 -18.31 4.20 23.34
C THR A 132 -18.17 2.91 22.54
N ASP A 133 -17.12 2.78 21.73
CA ASP A 133 -16.89 1.60 20.89
C ASP A 133 -16.73 0.33 21.74
N LYS A 134 -17.12 -0.81 21.19
CA LYS A 134 -17.07 -2.11 21.85
C LYS A 134 -16.29 -3.11 21.01
N LEU A 135 -15.45 -3.91 21.67
CA LEU A 135 -14.74 -5.00 21.04
C LEU A 135 -15.47 -6.32 21.30
N ILE A 136 -15.74 -7.06 20.23
CA ILE A 136 -16.47 -8.33 20.25
C ILE A 136 -15.60 -9.34 19.50
N LEU A 137 -15.49 -10.56 20.03
CA LEU A 137 -14.88 -11.68 19.35
C LEU A 137 -15.97 -12.61 18.82
N GLU A 138 -15.89 -12.95 17.54
CA GLU A 138 -16.82 -13.84 16.86
C GLU A 138 -16.09 -15.14 16.45
N ASP A 139 -16.69 -16.29 16.74
CA ASP A 139 -16.29 -17.58 16.20
C ASP A 139 -17.30 -18.06 15.14
N GLU A 140 -17.33 -19.36 14.82
CA GLU A 140 -18.27 -19.89 13.83
C GLU A 140 -19.75 -19.84 14.26
N LEU A 141 -20.04 -19.73 15.56
CA LEU A 141 -21.37 -19.96 16.12
C LEU A 141 -21.89 -18.82 17.02
N GLN A 142 -20.99 -18.14 17.72
CA GLN A 142 -21.33 -17.21 18.79
C GLN A 142 -20.42 -15.97 18.77
N ARG A 143 -20.76 -15.01 19.63
CA ARG A 143 -20.01 -13.79 19.84
C ARG A 143 -19.92 -13.47 21.33
N ILE A 144 -18.80 -12.94 21.77
CA ILE A 144 -18.59 -12.54 23.16
C ILE A 144 -17.92 -11.16 23.22
N LYS A 145 -18.31 -10.33 24.19
CA LYS A 145 -17.65 -9.03 24.40
C LYS A 145 -16.27 -9.25 25.03
N LEU A 146 -15.28 -8.49 24.59
CA LEU A 146 -13.94 -8.47 25.17
C LEU A 146 -13.75 -7.24 26.06
N GLU A 147 -13.12 -7.46 27.22
CA GLU A 147 -12.58 -6.41 28.10
C GLU A 147 -11.24 -6.85 28.68
N GLY A 148 -10.48 -5.95 29.30
CA GLY A 148 -9.19 -6.28 29.94
C GLY A 148 -7.99 -5.78 29.15
N LYS A 149 -6.92 -6.59 29.07
CA LYS A 149 -5.63 -6.22 28.49
C LYS A 149 -5.62 -6.32 26.95
N ILE A 150 -6.50 -5.56 26.32
CA ILE A 150 -6.56 -5.42 24.86
C ILE A 150 -6.94 -3.98 24.51
N ASP A 151 -6.14 -3.35 23.63
CA ASP A 151 -6.37 -1.97 23.22
C ASP A 151 -7.43 -1.94 22.11
N ARG A 152 -8.67 -1.67 22.51
CA ARG A 152 -9.83 -1.53 21.61
C ARG A 152 -9.56 -0.53 20.49
N ASP A 153 -8.88 0.58 20.78
CA ASP A 153 -8.75 1.67 19.83
C ASP A 153 -7.72 1.33 18.75
N LYS A 154 -6.72 0.50 19.05
CA LYS A 154 -5.82 -0.06 18.04
C LYS A 154 -6.45 -1.18 17.22
N CYS A 155 -7.35 -1.96 17.79
CA CYS A 155 -8.01 -3.06 17.08
C CYS A 155 -8.92 -2.55 15.94
N VAL A 156 -9.03 -3.36 14.88
CA VAL A 156 -9.94 -3.13 13.75
C VAL A 156 -10.79 -4.37 13.47
N THR A 157 -11.98 -4.16 12.90
CA THR A 157 -12.88 -5.23 12.48
C THR A 157 -12.21 -6.12 11.43
N GLY A 158 -12.43 -7.44 11.54
CA GLY A 158 -11.98 -8.45 10.60
C GLY A 158 -10.59 -9.02 10.87
N SER A 159 -9.85 -8.49 11.85
CA SER A 159 -8.61 -9.09 12.36
C SER A 159 -8.91 -10.42 13.06
N VAL A 160 -8.14 -11.47 12.75
CA VAL A 160 -8.26 -12.77 13.45
C VAL A 160 -7.12 -12.88 14.45
N ILE A 161 -7.45 -13.12 15.71
CA ILE A 161 -6.48 -13.20 16.81
C ILE A 161 -6.79 -14.38 17.73
N ALA A 162 -5.81 -14.73 18.56
CA ALA A 162 -6.02 -15.61 19.72
C ALA A 162 -6.04 -14.75 20.99
N VAL A 163 -7.05 -14.92 21.84
CA VAL A 163 -7.16 -14.27 23.15
C VAL A 163 -7.06 -15.30 24.27
N TYR A 164 -6.34 -14.96 25.34
CA TYR A 164 -6.21 -15.77 26.54
C TYR A 164 -6.87 -15.06 27.72
N GLY A 165 -7.64 -15.82 28.50
CA GLY A 165 -8.36 -15.32 29.66
C GLY A 165 -9.52 -16.23 30.04
N ALA A 166 -10.53 -15.64 30.69
CA ALA A 166 -11.72 -16.37 31.14
C ALA A 166 -12.99 -15.54 30.98
N GLU A 167 -14.11 -16.22 30.75
CA GLU A 167 -15.44 -15.64 30.89
C GLU A 167 -15.78 -15.53 32.38
N LYS A 168 -16.27 -14.36 32.78
CA LYS A 168 -16.87 -14.15 34.10
C LYS A 168 -18.38 -14.27 33.96
N ASN A 169 -19.09 -14.53 35.06
CA ASN A 169 -20.56 -14.69 35.12
C ASN A 169 -21.39 -13.47 34.65
N ASP A 170 -20.80 -12.48 33.97
CA ASP A 170 -21.41 -11.31 33.35
C ASP A 170 -21.53 -11.43 31.81
N GLY A 171 -21.08 -12.53 31.21
CA GLY A 171 -21.10 -12.74 29.76
C GLY A 171 -20.00 -11.97 29.01
N ILE A 172 -18.95 -11.54 29.72
CA ILE A 172 -17.79 -10.83 29.17
C ILE A 172 -16.55 -11.69 29.32
N PHE A 173 -15.76 -11.80 28.25
CA PHE A 173 -14.46 -12.44 28.30
C PHE A 173 -13.41 -11.42 28.76
N THR A 174 -12.83 -11.65 29.93
CA THR A 174 -11.73 -10.83 30.45
C THR A 174 -10.41 -11.31 29.87
N VAL A 175 -9.85 -10.55 28.94
CA VAL A 175 -8.57 -10.79 28.29
C VAL A 175 -7.43 -10.47 29.24
N GLU A 176 -6.55 -11.45 29.46
CA GLU A 176 -5.29 -11.29 30.19
C GLU A 176 -4.10 -11.09 29.26
N ASP A 177 -4.15 -11.70 28.07
CA ASP A 177 -3.14 -11.58 27.02
C ASP A 177 -3.77 -11.95 25.67
N PHE A 178 -3.14 -11.57 24.56
CA PHE A 178 -3.53 -11.99 23.22
C PHE A 178 -2.30 -12.19 22.32
N CYS A 179 -2.45 -12.92 21.22
CA CYS A 179 -1.42 -13.01 20.18
C CYS A 179 -2.01 -13.00 18.78
N THR A 180 -1.17 -12.59 17.83
CA THR A 180 -1.43 -12.62 16.40
C THR A 180 -0.70 -13.82 15.76
N ALA A 181 -0.80 -13.98 14.44
CA ALA A 181 -0.16 -15.09 13.73
C ALA A 181 1.35 -14.88 13.50
N ASP A 182 1.90 -13.71 13.84
CA ASP A 182 3.29 -13.31 13.60
C ASP A 182 3.66 -13.42 12.10
N PHE A 183 4.94 -13.35 11.70
CA PHE A 183 5.30 -13.33 10.27
C PHE A 183 5.21 -14.73 9.65
N PRO A 184 4.78 -14.85 8.38
CA PRO A 184 4.77 -16.14 7.69
C PRO A 184 6.20 -16.62 7.42
N ALA A 185 6.36 -17.85 6.92
CA ALA A 185 7.66 -18.34 6.51
C ALA A 185 8.26 -17.47 5.40
N GLN A 186 9.56 -17.19 5.48
CA GLN A 186 10.27 -16.39 4.47
C GLN A 186 11.19 -17.28 3.64
N THR A 187 11.09 -17.18 2.32
CA THR A 187 12.08 -17.79 1.42
C THR A 187 13.44 -17.10 1.61
N PRO A 188 14.57 -17.81 1.67
CA PRO A 188 15.88 -17.16 1.81
C PRO A 188 16.17 -16.17 0.66
N ARG A 189 16.61 -14.97 1.01
CA ARG A 189 17.01 -13.95 0.04
C ARG A 189 18.31 -14.36 -0.67
N PRO A 190 18.39 -14.28 -2.02
CA PRO A 190 19.63 -14.53 -2.72
C PRO A 190 20.66 -13.44 -2.44
N ALA A 191 21.94 -13.83 -2.40
CA ALA A 191 23.05 -12.87 -2.36
C ALA A 191 23.28 -12.29 -3.76
N LEU A 192 23.11 -10.97 -3.91
CA LEU A 192 23.39 -10.25 -5.16
C LEU A 192 24.83 -9.73 -5.16
N SER A 193 25.50 -9.83 -6.31
CA SER A 193 26.90 -9.41 -6.47
C SER A 193 27.09 -7.90 -6.66
N CYS A 194 26.07 -7.22 -7.17
CA CYS A 194 26.08 -5.80 -7.48
C CYS A 194 24.86 -5.11 -6.89
N ASP A 195 24.96 -3.79 -6.70
CA ASP A 195 23.81 -2.97 -6.34
C ASP A 195 22.85 -2.88 -7.52
N THR A 196 21.57 -3.09 -7.24
CA THR A 196 20.50 -3.00 -8.22
C THR A 196 19.30 -2.41 -7.52
N PHE A 197 18.70 -1.40 -8.14
CA PHE A 197 17.66 -0.60 -7.51
C PHE A 197 16.30 -0.85 -8.14
N VAL A 198 15.27 -0.74 -7.31
CA VAL A 198 13.87 -0.60 -7.71
C VAL A 198 13.39 0.77 -7.25
N LEU A 199 12.86 1.56 -8.18
CA LEU A 199 12.26 2.84 -7.86
C LEU A 199 10.77 2.63 -7.57
N LEU A 200 10.32 3.09 -6.40
CA LEU A 200 8.93 3.14 -6.00
C LEU A 200 8.44 4.58 -6.04
N ALA A 201 7.34 4.83 -6.75
CA ALA A 201 6.64 6.10 -6.71
C ALA A 201 5.12 5.86 -6.61
N SER A 202 4.37 6.81 -6.09
CA SER A 202 2.92 6.70 -5.94
C SER A 202 2.27 8.08 -6.00
N GLY A 203 0.98 8.16 -6.30
CA GLY A 203 0.25 9.42 -6.16
C GLY A 203 0.74 10.52 -7.09
N LEU A 204 0.98 10.19 -8.37
CA LEU A 204 1.41 11.18 -9.38
C LEU A 204 0.37 12.30 -9.53
N GLY A 205 -0.93 11.99 -9.33
CA GLY A 205 -1.97 12.99 -9.20
C GLY A 205 -2.21 13.83 -10.47
N LEU A 206 -2.06 13.24 -11.65
CA LEU A 206 -2.27 13.92 -12.93
C LEU A 206 -3.72 14.39 -13.06
N GLY A 207 -3.92 15.60 -13.61
CA GLY A 207 -5.22 16.27 -13.64
C GLY A 207 -5.57 17.02 -12.34
N SER A 208 -4.62 17.14 -11.40
CA SER A 208 -4.72 18.11 -10.30
C SER A 208 -4.35 19.52 -10.76
N SER A 209 -4.68 20.53 -9.96
CA SER A 209 -4.35 21.94 -10.24
C SER A 209 -2.93 22.35 -9.83
N ARG A 210 -2.06 21.42 -9.43
CA ARG A 210 -0.72 21.71 -8.88
C ARG A 210 0.35 21.68 -9.96
N ALA A 211 0.64 22.82 -10.57
CA ALA A 211 1.65 22.94 -11.65
C ALA A 211 3.07 22.52 -11.21
N ASP A 212 3.47 22.81 -9.97
CA ASP A 212 4.83 22.51 -9.47
C ASP A 212 5.15 21.00 -9.48
N SER A 213 4.13 20.17 -9.32
CA SER A 213 4.30 18.71 -9.39
C SER A 213 4.73 18.21 -10.78
N MET A 214 4.40 18.94 -11.85
CA MET A 214 4.74 18.54 -13.22
C MET A 214 6.23 18.65 -13.50
N LEU A 215 6.89 19.70 -12.99
CA LEU A 215 8.34 19.85 -13.13
C LEU A 215 9.07 18.80 -12.29
N GLY A 216 8.63 18.55 -11.06
CA GLY A 216 9.17 17.45 -10.24
C GLY A 216 9.03 16.08 -10.91
N LEU A 217 7.89 15.82 -11.56
CA LEU A 217 7.66 14.60 -12.34
C LEU A 217 8.61 14.51 -13.54
N GLN A 218 8.80 15.59 -14.29
CA GLN A 218 9.73 15.59 -15.42
C GLN A 218 11.18 15.37 -14.94
N LEU A 219 11.60 15.99 -13.84
CA LEU A 219 12.93 15.77 -13.26
C LEU A 219 13.13 14.31 -12.81
N LEU A 220 12.10 13.66 -12.28
CA LEU A 220 12.12 12.23 -11.98
C LEU A 220 12.32 11.40 -13.26
N VAL A 221 11.55 11.70 -14.31
CA VAL A 221 11.67 11.01 -15.61
C VAL A 221 13.06 11.21 -16.20
N ASP A 222 13.56 12.45 -16.22
CA ASP A 222 14.88 12.82 -16.75
C ASP A 222 16.01 12.16 -15.97
N MET A 223 15.92 12.07 -14.65
CA MET A 223 16.89 11.36 -13.81
C MET A 223 16.92 9.87 -14.17
N VAL A 224 15.76 9.21 -14.21
CA VAL A 224 15.70 7.76 -14.45
C VAL A 224 16.11 7.40 -15.88
N THR A 225 15.77 8.25 -16.85
CA THR A 225 16.12 8.06 -18.27
C THR A 225 17.54 8.51 -18.61
N GLY A 226 18.29 9.07 -17.64
CA GLY A 226 19.68 9.47 -17.81
C GLY A 226 19.88 10.80 -18.55
N GLN A 227 18.84 11.63 -18.66
CA GLN A 227 18.89 12.95 -19.29
C GLN A 227 19.45 14.04 -18.36
N LEU A 228 19.37 13.83 -17.05
CA LEU A 228 19.86 14.76 -16.03
C LEU A 228 21.14 14.23 -15.36
N GLY A 229 21.98 15.15 -14.89
CA GLY A 229 23.11 14.87 -14.01
C GLY A 229 24.42 14.59 -14.74
N GLU A 230 25.50 14.45 -13.96
CA GLU A 230 26.81 14.06 -14.47
C GLU A 230 26.90 12.55 -14.77
N GLN A 231 27.99 12.12 -15.40
CA GLN A 231 28.24 10.72 -15.78
C GLN A 231 28.03 9.72 -14.62
N GLN A 232 28.37 10.09 -13.38
CA GLN A 232 28.18 9.23 -12.21
C GLN A 232 26.71 9.10 -11.82
N GLU A 233 25.93 10.18 -11.91
CA GLU A 233 24.49 10.16 -11.66
C GLU A 233 23.79 9.33 -12.73
N GLN A 234 24.17 9.48 -13.99
CA GLN A 234 23.65 8.70 -15.11
C GLN A 234 24.00 7.20 -14.95
N ASN A 235 25.23 6.88 -14.55
CA ASN A 235 25.65 5.51 -14.25
C ASN A 235 24.86 4.94 -13.05
N GLY A 236 24.63 5.75 -12.01
CA GLY A 236 23.75 5.40 -10.90
C GLY A 236 22.33 5.09 -11.39
N ALA A 237 21.72 5.96 -12.18
CA ALA A 237 20.39 5.77 -12.76
C ALA A 237 20.30 4.50 -13.64
N ALA A 238 21.38 4.11 -14.31
CA ALA A 238 21.46 2.86 -15.08
C ALA A 238 21.39 1.60 -14.19
N THR A 239 21.63 1.70 -12.88
CA THR A 239 21.43 0.60 -11.92
C THR A 239 19.98 0.43 -11.45
N ILE A 240 19.08 1.36 -11.82
CA ILE A 240 17.64 1.22 -11.61
C ILE A 240 17.10 0.20 -12.62
N SER A 241 16.77 -1.00 -12.14
CA SER A 241 16.35 -2.12 -12.99
C SER A 241 14.85 -2.13 -13.28
N ARG A 242 14.04 -1.47 -12.44
CA ARG A 242 12.58 -1.45 -12.55
C ARG A 242 11.97 -0.26 -11.80
N ILE A 243 10.85 0.23 -12.30
CA ILE A 243 9.98 1.20 -11.64
C ILE A 243 8.66 0.52 -11.26
N ILE A 244 8.16 0.80 -10.06
CA ILE A 244 6.80 0.44 -9.63
C ILE A 244 6.05 1.74 -9.31
N LEU A 245 4.95 1.98 -10.05
CA LEU A 245 4.04 3.09 -9.84
C LEU A 245 2.81 2.60 -9.05
N ALA A 246 2.78 2.87 -7.75
CA ALA A 246 1.83 2.32 -6.78
C ALA A 246 0.52 3.13 -6.66
N GLY A 247 -0.21 3.25 -7.78
CA GLY A 247 -1.57 3.80 -7.82
C GLY A 247 -1.72 5.29 -7.55
N ASN A 248 -2.95 5.77 -7.76
CA ASN A 248 -3.33 7.20 -7.76
C ASN A 248 -2.49 7.99 -8.79
N LEU A 249 -2.40 7.42 -9.99
CA LEU A 249 -1.73 8.05 -11.12
C LEU A 249 -2.50 9.29 -11.55
N LEU A 250 -3.83 9.20 -11.51
CA LEU A 250 -4.76 10.30 -11.73
C LEU A 250 -5.22 10.90 -10.40
N SER A 251 -5.48 12.21 -10.41
CA SER A 251 -6.04 12.93 -9.27
C SER A 251 -7.51 12.61 -9.05
N GLN A 252 -7.98 12.71 -7.80
CA GLN A 252 -9.40 12.71 -7.47
C GLN A 252 -10.21 13.72 -8.31
N ASN A 253 -9.62 14.84 -8.74
CA ASN A 253 -10.31 15.84 -9.55
C ASN A 253 -10.75 15.31 -10.94
N THR A 254 -10.14 14.22 -11.41
CA THR A 254 -10.53 13.55 -12.66
C THR A 254 -11.82 12.74 -12.52
N GLN A 255 -12.23 12.43 -11.29
CA GLN A 255 -13.47 11.75 -10.96
C GLN A 255 -14.58 12.82 -10.88
N GLU A 256 -15.15 13.19 -12.03
CA GLU A 256 -16.22 14.21 -12.13
C GLU A 256 -17.49 13.76 -11.38
N LYS A 257 -17.60 14.06 -10.08
CA LYS A 257 -18.81 13.77 -9.28
C LYS A 257 -20.05 14.49 -9.81
N ASP A 258 -19.88 15.68 -10.39
CA ASP A 258 -20.98 16.50 -10.93
C ASP A 258 -21.56 15.97 -12.25
N ALA A 259 -20.78 15.21 -13.03
CA ALA A 259 -21.26 14.68 -14.32
C ALA A 259 -22.30 13.56 -14.15
N ALA A 260 -22.30 12.89 -13.00
CA ALA A 260 -23.32 11.90 -12.64
C ALA A 260 -24.69 12.53 -12.33
N LEU A 261 -24.70 13.80 -11.89
CA LEU A 261 -25.90 14.55 -11.52
C LEU A 261 -26.44 15.44 -12.66
N LYS A 262 -25.63 15.71 -13.69
CA LYS A 262 -26.01 16.54 -14.84
C LYS A 262 -26.53 15.70 -16.01
N PRO A 263 -27.58 16.14 -16.73
CA PRO A 263 -28.09 15.40 -17.88
C PRO A 263 -27.05 15.25 -18.99
N LYS A 264 -26.90 14.04 -19.54
CA LYS A 264 -25.88 13.65 -20.54
C LYS A 264 -25.82 14.55 -21.80
N TYR A 265 -26.87 15.30 -22.12
CA TYR A 265 -26.89 16.23 -23.25
C TYR A 265 -26.21 17.57 -22.96
N LEU A 266 -26.06 17.97 -21.68
CA LEU A 266 -25.37 19.19 -21.25
C LEU A 266 -23.85 19.01 -21.10
N THR A 267 -23.37 17.79 -20.90
CA THR A 267 -21.95 17.45 -20.74
C THR A 267 -21.27 17.02 -22.05
N LYS A 268 -22.02 16.94 -23.15
CA LYS A 268 -21.58 16.40 -24.45
C LYS A 268 -20.43 17.17 -25.14
N LYS A 269 -20.14 18.40 -24.70
CA LYS A 269 -19.10 19.29 -25.25
C LYS A 269 -17.94 19.57 -24.29
N THR A 270 -17.99 19.05 -23.08
CA THR A 270 -16.91 19.22 -22.09
C THR A 270 -15.96 18.04 -22.24
N GLN A 271 -14.71 18.29 -22.63
CA GLN A 271 -13.67 17.26 -22.59
C GLN A 271 -13.49 16.89 -21.11
N ALA A 272 -13.74 15.63 -20.76
CA ALA A 272 -13.62 15.19 -19.38
C ALA A 272 -12.16 15.37 -18.94
N GLY A 273 -11.94 15.98 -17.78
CA GLY A 273 -10.58 16.20 -17.25
C GLY A 273 -9.76 14.90 -17.11
N SER A 274 -10.44 13.77 -17.02
CA SER A 274 -9.85 12.43 -17.04
C SER A 274 -9.18 12.04 -18.36
N VAL A 275 -9.70 12.48 -19.52
CA VAL A 275 -9.12 12.10 -20.83
C VAL A 275 -7.75 12.74 -21.01
N GLU A 276 -7.63 14.02 -20.66
CA GLU A 276 -6.36 14.74 -20.75
C GLU A 276 -5.33 14.20 -19.75
N ALA A 277 -5.76 13.89 -18.52
CA ALA A 277 -4.89 13.30 -17.52
C ALA A 277 -4.35 11.91 -17.94
N VAL A 278 -5.19 11.09 -18.59
CA VAL A 278 -4.76 9.79 -19.14
C VAL A 278 -3.80 9.97 -20.32
N ARG A 279 -4.03 10.97 -21.19
CA ARG A 279 -3.09 11.29 -22.29
C ARG A 279 -1.71 11.67 -21.74
N LEU A 280 -1.67 12.57 -20.76
CA LEU A 280 -0.42 12.97 -20.09
C LEU A 280 0.26 11.79 -19.39
N LEU A 281 -0.52 10.89 -18.79
CA LEU A 281 0.02 9.66 -18.19
C LEU A 281 0.67 8.77 -19.24
N ASP A 282 0.04 8.56 -20.40
CA ASP A 282 0.61 7.77 -21.49
C ASP A 282 1.89 8.40 -22.07
N GLU A 283 1.94 9.73 -22.19
CA GLU A 283 3.15 10.45 -22.63
C GLU A 283 4.31 10.34 -21.63
N LEU A 284 4.01 10.38 -20.33
CA LEU A 284 5.00 10.17 -19.27
C LEU A 284 5.49 8.72 -19.25
N LEU A 285 4.56 7.76 -19.32
CA LEU A 285 4.88 6.33 -19.35
C LEU A 285 5.73 6.00 -20.58
N LEU A 286 5.44 6.57 -21.75
CA LEU A 286 6.22 6.38 -22.97
C LEU A 286 7.71 6.67 -22.75
N GLN A 287 8.03 7.78 -22.09
CA GLN A 287 9.43 8.17 -21.79
C GLN A 287 10.12 7.14 -20.88
N LEU A 288 9.41 6.65 -19.86
CA LEU A 288 9.95 5.67 -18.92
C LEU A 288 10.11 4.28 -19.58
N VAL A 289 9.07 3.76 -20.23
CA VAL A 289 9.07 2.40 -20.79
C VAL A 289 10.05 2.25 -21.95
N ALA A 290 10.37 3.34 -22.65
CA ALA A 290 11.44 3.33 -23.64
C ALA A 290 12.84 3.08 -23.03
N SER A 291 13.02 3.30 -21.73
CA SER A 291 14.31 3.19 -21.03
C SER A 291 14.36 2.05 -20.01
N VAL A 292 13.29 1.78 -19.26
CA VAL A 292 13.28 0.86 -18.11
C VAL A 292 11.92 0.13 -17.99
N PRO A 293 11.87 -1.13 -17.52
CA PRO A 293 10.61 -1.78 -17.17
C PRO A 293 9.80 -1.01 -16.12
N VAL A 294 8.51 -0.81 -16.37
CA VAL A 294 7.58 -0.08 -15.50
C VAL A 294 6.37 -0.94 -15.17
N ASP A 295 6.15 -1.18 -13.89
CA ASP A 295 4.96 -1.86 -13.37
C ASP A 295 3.98 -0.81 -12.85
N VAL A 296 2.79 -0.76 -13.45
CA VAL A 296 1.77 0.25 -13.18
C VAL A 296 0.62 -0.39 -12.40
N MET A 297 0.50 -0.05 -11.12
CA MET A 297 -0.60 -0.48 -10.26
C MET A 297 -1.74 0.55 -10.30
N PRO A 298 -3.01 0.11 -10.29
CA PRO A 298 -4.13 1.03 -10.09
C PRO A 298 -4.27 1.45 -8.62
N GLY A 299 -4.77 2.65 -8.39
CA GLY A 299 -5.17 3.17 -7.08
C GLY A 299 -6.65 3.53 -7.01
N GLN A 300 -7.00 4.34 -6.00
CA GLN A 300 -8.37 4.70 -5.67
C GLN A 300 -9.06 5.54 -6.76
N TYR A 301 -8.30 6.37 -7.45
CA TYR A 301 -8.82 7.34 -8.42
C TYR A 301 -8.54 6.95 -9.88
N ASP A 302 -7.95 5.77 -10.11
CA ASP A 302 -7.65 5.29 -11.45
C ASP A 302 -8.83 4.49 -12.03
N PRO A 303 -9.02 4.45 -13.37
CA PRO A 303 -10.21 3.90 -14.00
C PRO A 303 -10.19 2.37 -14.08
N THR A 304 -10.38 1.72 -12.92
CA THR A 304 -10.59 0.27 -12.77
C THR A 304 -11.72 -0.01 -11.76
N ASN A 305 -11.91 -1.26 -11.35
CA ASN A 305 -12.87 -1.58 -10.30
C ASN A 305 -12.49 -0.96 -8.94
N TYR A 306 -13.52 -0.56 -8.19
CA TYR A 306 -13.37 0.02 -6.85
C TYR A 306 -12.95 -1.02 -5.80
N THR A 307 -13.51 -2.23 -5.87
CA THR A 307 -13.28 -3.27 -4.86
C THR A 307 -11.90 -3.89 -4.99
N LEU A 308 -11.26 -4.23 -3.87
CA LEU A 308 -10.06 -5.06 -3.89
C LEU A 308 -10.38 -6.53 -4.25
N PRO A 309 -9.49 -7.24 -4.98
CA PRO A 309 -8.33 -6.70 -5.70
C PRO A 309 -8.75 -5.90 -6.94
N GLN A 310 -8.11 -4.74 -7.12
CA GLN A 310 -8.27 -3.94 -8.33
C GLN A 310 -7.54 -4.62 -9.48
N GLN A 311 -8.24 -4.85 -10.58
CA GLN A 311 -7.65 -5.46 -11.77
C GLN A 311 -6.79 -4.44 -12.54
N PRO A 312 -5.83 -4.89 -13.35
CA PRO A 312 -4.98 -4.02 -14.16
C PRO A 312 -5.76 -2.99 -14.98
N LEU A 313 -5.13 -1.83 -15.19
CA LEU A 313 -5.64 -0.83 -16.13
C LEU A 313 -5.70 -1.41 -17.53
N HIS A 314 -6.65 -0.95 -18.34
CA HIS A 314 -6.84 -1.51 -19.67
C HIS A 314 -5.85 -0.89 -20.68
N PRO A 315 -5.12 -1.69 -21.50
CA PRO A 315 -4.12 -1.19 -22.44
C PRO A 315 -4.64 -0.16 -23.46
N CYS A 316 -5.94 -0.16 -23.76
CA CYS A 316 -6.53 0.83 -24.66
C CYS A 316 -6.38 2.28 -24.21
N MET A 317 -6.08 2.49 -22.92
CA MET A 317 -5.82 3.82 -22.37
C MET A 317 -4.42 4.34 -22.73
N PHE A 318 -3.51 3.45 -23.12
CA PHE A 318 -2.08 3.73 -23.28
C PHE A 318 -1.59 3.35 -24.68
N PRO A 319 -2.14 3.94 -25.76
CA PRO A 319 -1.77 3.59 -27.12
C PRO A 319 -0.28 3.79 -27.43
N LEU A 320 0.41 4.74 -26.78
CA LEU A 320 1.83 4.98 -26.99
C LEU A 320 2.68 3.98 -26.21
N SER A 321 2.43 3.84 -24.91
CA SER A 321 3.26 3.02 -24.02
C SER A 321 3.06 1.52 -24.22
N SER A 322 1.85 1.08 -24.59
CA SER A 322 1.54 -0.35 -24.81
C SER A 322 2.28 -0.96 -26.01
N ALA A 323 2.94 -0.14 -26.84
CA ALA A 323 3.82 -0.62 -27.89
C ALA A 323 5.11 -1.27 -27.35
N TYR A 324 5.48 -0.97 -26.09
CA TYR A 324 6.71 -1.43 -25.48
C TYR A 324 6.46 -2.64 -24.57
N PRO A 325 7.28 -3.71 -24.66
CA PRO A 325 7.16 -4.90 -23.80
C PRO A 325 7.60 -4.64 -22.36
N THR A 326 8.19 -3.48 -22.08
CA THR A 326 8.64 -3.00 -20.77
C THR A 326 7.51 -2.39 -19.93
N LEU A 327 6.34 -2.13 -20.51
CA LEU A 327 5.14 -1.74 -19.77
C LEU A 327 4.43 -2.98 -19.22
N HIS A 328 4.24 -3.04 -17.90
CA HIS A 328 3.39 -4.03 -17.25
C HIS A 328 2.26 -3.35 -16.49
N LEU A 329 1.02 -3.57 -16.93
CA LEU A 329 -0.17 -3.18 -16.18
C LEU A 329 -0.50 -4.31 -15.21
N VAL A 330 -0.46 -4.03 -13.90
CA VAL A 330 -0.55 -5.03 -12.84
C VAL A 330 -1.74 -4.77 -11.90
N SER A 331 -2.06 -5.72 -11.03
CA SER A 331 -3.15 -5.58 -10.05
C SER A 331 -2.76 -4.71 -8.84
N ASN A 332 -3.76 -4.35 -8.05
CA ASN A 332 -3.57 -3.92 -6.66
C ASN A 332 -4.41 -4.85 -5.76
N PRO A 333 -3.81 -5.64 -4.85
CA PRO A 333 -2.38 -5.70 -4.49
C PRO A 333 -1.44 -6.22 -5.60
N TYR A 334 -0.15 -5.96 -5.45
CA TYR A 334 0.93 -6.37 -6.35
C TYR A 334 1.97 -7.21 -5.62
N GLN A 335 2.44 -8.27 -6.28
CA GLN A 335 3.54 -9.11 -5.83
C GLN A 335 4.39 -9.60 -7.00
N ALA A 336 5.72 -9.59 -6.82
CA ALA A 336 6.69 -10.14 -7.76
C ALA A 336 8.00 -10.53 -7.06
N ASP A 337 8.78 -11.41 -7.68
CA ASP A 337 10.18 -11.65 -7.32
C ASP A 337 11.08 -10.89 -8.33
N ILE A 338 11.90 -9.95 -7.85
CA ILE A 338 12.85 -9.16 -8.64
C ILE A 338 14.26 -9.56 -8.22
N ASP A 339 15.02 -10.21 -9.11
CA ASP A 339 16.29 -10.89 -8.79
C ASP A 339 16.20 -11.86 -7.61
N GLY A 340 15.01 -12.47 -7.43
CA GLY A 340 14.71 -13.36 -6.31
C GLY A 340 14.40 -12.65 -4.99
N VAL A 341 14.43 -11.31 -4.95
CA VAL A 341 13.89 -10.52 -3.84
C VAL A 341 12.39 -10.38 -4.03
N ARG A 342 11.63 -11.05 -3.16
CA ARG A 342 10.16 -10.94 -3.09
C ARG A 342 9.70 -9.55 -2.62
N VAL A 343 8.99 -8.85 -3.50
CA VAL A 343 8.38 -7.54 -3.26
C VAL A 343 6.86 -7.71 -3.24
N LEU A 344 6.20 -7.15 -2.22
CA LEU A 344 4.75 -7.12 -2.05
C LEU A 344 4.32 -5.69 -1.71
N GLY A 345 3.20 -5.23 -2.25
CA GLY A 345 2.65 -3.97 -1.80
C GLY A 345 1.27 -3.65 -2.34
N THR A 346 0.72 -2.55 -1.81
CA THR A 346 -0.59 -2.02 -2.17
C THR A 346 -0.50 -0.56 -2.57
N SER A 347 -1.55 -0.04 -3.18
CA SER A 347 -1.68 1.40 -3.46
C SER A 347 -2.14 2.20 -2.22
N GLY A 348 -2.11 1.62 -1.01
CA GLY A 348 -2.29 2.30 0.27
C GLY A 348 -3.71 2.44 0.81
N GLN A 349 -4.73 1.96 0.09
CA GLN A 349 -6.12 2.06 0.58
C GLN A 349 -6.35 1.29 1.88
N ASN A 350 -5.70 0.12 2.04
CA ASN A 350 -5.77 -0.70 3.25
C ASN A 350 -5.21 0.02 4.48
N VAL A 351 -4.03 0.63 4.36
CA VAL A 351 -3.39 1.38 5.46
C VAL A 351 -4.24 2.59 5.85
N ARG A 352 -4.72 3.34 4.85
CA ARG A 352 -5.58 4.51 5.08
C ARG A 352 -6.92 4.13 5.70
N ASP A 353 -7.48 2.97 5.35
CA ASP A 353 -8.72 2.50 5.94
C ASP A 353 -8.54 2.13 7.41
N ILE A 354 -7.49 1.36 7.75
CA ILE A 354 -7.13 1.05 9.15
C ILE A 354 -6.91 2.34 9.97
N GLN A 355 -6.24 3.35 9.42
CA GLN A 355 -6.02 4.65 10.08
C GLN A 355 -7.34 5.34 10.47
N ARG A 356 -8.40 5.19 9.66
CA ARG A 356 -9.72 5.80 9.92
C ARG A 356 -10.49 5.12 11.05
N TYR A 357 -10.27 3.81 11.26
CA TYR A 357 -11.02 3.00 12.22
C TYR A 357 -10.19 2.55 13.44
N SER A 358 -8.97 3.07 13.57
CA SER A 358 -8.09 2.83 14.72
C SER A 358 -7.46 4.11 15.27
N SER A 359 -6.87 4.02 16.46
CA SER A 359 -6.02 5.06 17.05
C SER A 359 -4.66 5.17 16.38
N MET A 360 -4.27 4.22 15.52
CA MET A 360 -2.99 4.28 14.81
C MET A 360 -2.99 5.42 13.78
N ASP A 361 -1.98 6.29 13.86
CA ASP A 361 -1.81 7.42 12.94
C ASP A 361 -0.65 7.23 11.97
N ASN A 362 0.41 6.53 12.39
CA ASN A 362 1.58 6.32 11.58
C ASN A 362 1.33 5.20 10.54
N HIS A 363 1.56 5.50 9.26
CA HIS A 363 1.34 4.54 8.17
C HIS A 363 2.30 3.35 8.21
N LEU A 364 3.55 3.55 8.68
CA LEU A 364 4.55 2.50 8.82
C LEU A 364 4.16 1.52 9.94
N ASP A 365 3.66 2.03 11.07
CA ASP A 365 3.19 1.20 12.18
C ASP A 365 1.98 0.36 11.77
N ILE A 366 1.04 0.94 11.01
CA ILE A 366 -0.10 0.21 10.45
C ILE A 366 0.37 -0.87 9.46
N LEU A 367 1.37 -0.56 8.63
CA LEU A 367 1.93 -1.53 7.69
C LEU A 367 2.58 -2.70 8.44
N GLU A 368 3.33 -2.42 9.51
CA GLU A 368 3.88 -3.43 10.42
C GLU A 368 2.78 -4.28 11.05
N GLU A 369 1.71 -3.67 11.54
CA GLU A 369 0.55 -4.36 12.13
C GLU A 369 -0.10 -5.33 11.13
N THR A 370 -0.28 -4.93 9.86
CA THR A 370 -0.84 -5.84 8.84
C THR A 370 0.05 -7.06 8.57
N LEU A 371 1.36 -6.90 8.72
CA LEU A 371 2.31 -8.01 8.61
C LEU A 371 2.23 -8.94 9.84
N GLN A 372 2.15 -8.37 11.05
CA GLN A 372 1.96 -9.12 12.30
C GLN A 372 0.64 -9.91 12.33
N LEU A 373 -0.41 -9.36 11.71
CA LEU A 373 -1.71 -10.03 11.56
C LEU A 373 -1.72 -11.10 10.44
N GLN A 374 -0.65 -11.22 9.64
CA GLN A 374 -0.62 -11.97 8.37
C GLN A 374 -1.78 -11.62 7.44
N HIS A 375 -2.24 -10.37 7.43
CA HIS A 375 -3.41 -9.98 6.65
C HIS A 375 -3.28 -8.54 6.16
N MET A 376 -3.20 -8.35 4.83
CA MET A 376 -2.97 -7.02 4.24
C MET A 376 -4.14 -6.05 4.44
N ALA A 377 -5.37 -6.57 4.48
CA ALA A 377 -6.58 -5.76 4.49
C ALA A 377 -7.67 -6.32 5.45
N PRO A 378 -7.40 -6.40 6.77
CA PRO A 378 -8.32 -7.03 7.72
C PRO A 378 -9.71 -6.39 7.72
N THR A 379 -9.78 -5.08 7.47
CA THR A 379 -11.02 -4.29 7.41
C THR A 379 -11.90 -4.57 6.18
N ALA A 380 -11.41 -5.36 5.22
CA ALA A 380 -12.24 -5.81 4.11
C ALA A 380 -13.05 -7.06 4.51
N PRO A 381 -14.34 -7.18 4.13
CA PRO A 381 -15.14 -6.25 3.32
C PRO A 381 -15.86 -5.13 4.09
N ASP A 382 -15.81 -5.09 5.43
CA ASP A 382 -16.70 -4.25 6.26
C ASP A 382 -16.62 -2.76 5.91
N THR A 383 -15.42 -2.19 5.92
CA THR A 383 -15.20 -0.76 5.62
C THR A 383 -14.42 -0.56 4.33
N LEU A 384 -13.51 -1.49 4.00
CA LEU A 384 -12.80 -1.51 2.73
C LEU A 384 -13.46 -2.50 1.77
N GLY A 385 -14.09 -1.99 0.71
CA GLY A 385 -14.79 -2.83 -0.26
C GLY A 385 -13.87 -3.85 -0.94
N CYS A 386 -14.27 -5.13 -0.94
CA CYS A 386 -13.58 -6.19 -1.66
C CYS A 386 -14.55 -7.08 -2.43
N TYR A 387 -14.02 -7.90 -3.35
CA TYR A 387 -14.78 -8.94 -4.03
C TYR A 387 -15.22 -10.02 -3.02
N PRO A 388 -16.45 -10.56 -3.11
CA PRO A 388 -16.96 -11.57 -2.17
C PRO A 388 -16.35 -12.95 -2.42
N PHE A 389 -15.09 -13.13 -2.04
CA PHE A 389 -14.42 -14.43 -2.07
C PHE A 389 -15.09 -15.42 -1.12
N TYR A 390 -15.06 -16.70 -1.49
CA TYR A 390 -15.75 -17.76 -0.74
C TYR A 390 -14.93 -19.02 -0.50
N GLN A 391 -13.87 -19.25 -1.29
CA GLN A 391 -12.99 -20.41 -1.13
C GLN A 391 -11.76 -20.07 -0.30
N LYS A 392 -11.13 -18.94 -0.63
CA LYS A 392 -9.88 -18.48 -0.06
C LYS A 392 -9.93 -16.96 0.05
N ASP A 393 -9.48 -16.43 1.19
CA ASP A 393 -9.20 -15.01 1.34
C ASP A 393 -7.81 -14.69 0.75
N PRO A 394 -7.73 -13.94 -0.37
CA PRO A 394 -6.47 -13.63 -1.02
C PRO A 394 -5.74 -12.47 -0.34
N PHE A 395 -6.14 -12.00 0.83
CA PHE A 395 -5.41 -10.98 1.58
C PHE A 395 -4.56 -11.54 2.72
N ILE A 396 -4.67 -12.83 3.01
CA ILE A 396 -3.82 -13.54 3.97
C ILE A 396 -2.42 -13.71 3.38
N LEU A 397 -1.39 -13.33 4.13
CA LEU A 397 0.01 -13.45 3.72
C LEU A 397 0.45 -14.92 3.82
N GLU A 398 0.66 -15.56 2.67
CA GLU A 398 1.08 -16.98 2.61
C GLU A 398 2.59 -17.14 2.82
N ASP A 399 3.36 -16.16 2.33
CA ASP A 399 4.81 -16.10 2.46
C ASP A 399 5.21 -14.69 2.89
N CYS A 400 6.29 -14.60 3.67
CA CYS A 400 6.81 -13.33 4.12
C CYS A 400 7.56 -12.63 2.97
N PRO A 401 7.21 -11.38 2.61
CA PRO A 401 7.96 -10.63 1.61
C PRO A 401 9.32 -10.19 2.16
N HIS A 402 10.27 -9.85 1.30
CA HIS A 402 11.50 -9.18 1.71
C HIS A 402 11.33 -7.66 1.73
N VAL A 403 10.49 -7.14 0.83
CA VAL A 403 10.09 -5.73 0.78
C VAL A 403 8.57 -5.67 0.82
N TYR A 404 8.02 -5.00 1.81
CA TYR A 404 6.58 -4.76 1.95
C TYR A 404 6.32 -3.26 1.93
N PHE A 405 5.58 -2.79 0.91
CA PHE A 405 5.35 -1.36 0.72
C PHE A 405 3.87 -0.98 0.69
N SER A 406 3.59 0.26 1.06
CA SER A 406 2.28 0.91 0.87
C SER A 406 2.47 2.21 0.11
N GLY A 407 1.69 2.40 -0.96
CA GLY A 407 1.63 3.66 -1.71
C GLY A 407 0.86 4.77 -0.98
N ASN A 408 0.92 5.98 -1.53
CA ASN A 408 0.08 7.13 -1.19
C ASN A 408 0.13 7.55 0.28
N ALA A 409 1.27 7.38 0.92
CA ALA A 409 1.50 7.85 2.29
C ALA A 409 1.68 9.38 2.34
N PRO A 410 1.38 10.05 3.47
CA PRO A 410 1.62 11.49 3.60
C PRO A 410 3.12 11.83 3.59
N THR A 411 3.97 10.94 4.08
CA THR A 411 5.42 11.13 4.18
C THR A 411 6.16 9.82 3.91
N PHE A 412 7.43 9.94 3.49
CA PHE A 412 8.32 8.80 3.36
C PHE A 412 8.75 8.28 4.73
N GLN A 413 8.66 6.97 4.93
CA GLN A 413 9.27 6.26 6.05
C GLN A 413 9.73 4.87 5.60
N SER A 414 10.77 4.34 6.23
CA SER A 414 11.19 2.95 6.05
C SER A 414 11.84 2.40 7.31
N LYS A 415 11.74 1.08 7.49
CA LYS A 415 12.32 0.36 8.64
C LYS A 415 12.52 -1.11 8.26
N ILE A 416 13.62 -1.70 8.72
CA ILE A 416 13.80 -3.15 8.68
C ILE A 416 13.30 -3.74 10.00
N ILE A 417 12.50 -4.80 9.90
CA ILE A 417 11.99 -5.55 11.04
C ILE A 417 12.35 -7.03 10.92
N THR A 418 12.52 -7.66 12.07
CA THR A 418 12.87 -9.08 12.17
C THR A 418 11.77 -9.84 12.89
N GLY A 419 11.29 -10.92 12.28
CA GLY A 419 10.31 -11.83 12.89
C GLY A 419 10.97 -12.82 13.85
N ALA A 420 10.19 -13.48 14.70
CA ALA A 420 10.71 -14.45 15.66
C ALA A 420 11.41 -15.66 15.00
N GLY A 421 11.03 -16.00 13.76
CA GLY A 421 11.64 -17.05 12.95
C GLY A 421 12.89 -16.62 12.16
N GLY A 422 13.41 -15.41 12.41
CA GLY A 422 14.57 -14.86 11.69
C GLY A 422 14.24 -14.29 10.31
N GLN A 423 12.96 -14.08 10.00
CA GLN A 423 12.54 -13.35 8.80
C GLN A 423 13.05 -11.91 8.87
N GLU A 424 13.47 -11.33 7.74
CA GLU A 424 13.90 -9.94 7.64
C GLU A 424 13.09 -9.20 6.57
N VAL A 425 12.36 -8.16 6.96
CA VAL A 425 11.45 -7.42 6.05
C VAL A 425 11.77 -5.94 6.07
N LEU A 426 11.98 -5.36 4.89
CA LEU A 426 12.00 -3.92 4.69
C LEU A 426 10.56 -3.41 4.50
N LEU A 427 10.09 -2.60 5.45
CA LEU A 427 8.86 -1.84 5.32
C LEU A 427 9.14 -0.49 4.65
N VAL A 428 8.28 -0.09 3.70
CA VAL A 428 8.38 1.21 3.02
C VAL A 428 7.01 1.87 2.87
N THR A 429 6.85 3.10 3.38
CA THR A 429 5.71 3.95 3.03
C THR A 429 6.12 4.91 1.92
N VAL A 430 5.63 4.65 0.71
CA VAL A 430 5.92 5.45 -0.47
C VAL A 430 5.02 6.69 -0.43
N PRO A 431 5.57 7.90 -0.39
CA PRO A 431 4.77 9.10 -0.25
C PRO A 431 3.98 9.43 -1.52
N GLU A 432 2.91 10.22 -1.38
CA GLU A 432 2.20 10.82 -2.49
C GLU A 432 3.11 11.85 -3.20
N PHE A 433 3.49 11.56 -4.44
CA PHE A 433 4.42 12.39 -5.21
C PHE A 433 3.85 13.78 -5.49
N SER A 434 2.56 13.89 -5.80
CA SER A 434 1.91 15.19 -6.07
C SER A 434 1.88 16.14 -4.86
N GLY A 435 2.11 15.63 -3.64
CA GLY A 435 2.25 16.42 -2.42
C GLY A 435 3.70 16.64 -1.99
N THR A 436 4.56 15.64 -2.19
CA THR A 436 5.90 15.59 -1.59
C THR A 436 7.05 15.67 -2.59
N GLN A 437 6.75 15.51 -3.89
CA GLN A 437 7.72 15.36 -4.98
C GLN A 437 8.84 14.35 -4.65
N THR A 438 8.50 13.29 -3.92
CA THR A 438 9.47 12.30 -3.41
C THR A 438 9.16 10.91 -3.94
N ALA A 439 10.17 10.23 -4.47
CA ALA A 439 10.16 8.80 -4.80
C ALA A 439 11.12 8.05 -3.87
N CYS A 440 11.09 6.72 -3.90
CA CYS A 440 11.93 5.87 -3.06
C CYS A 440 12.79 4.94 -3.91
N LEU A 441 14.08 4.85 -3.63
CA LEU A 441 14.99 3.89 -4.23
C LEU A 441 15.30 2.77 -3.24
N VAL A 442 14.95 1.55 -3.61
CA VAL A 442 15.22 0.35 -2.81
C VAL A 442 16.37 -0.42 -3.42
N ASN A 443 17.45 -0.59 -2.66
CA ASN A 443 18.58 -1.43 -3.07
C ASN A 443 18.29 -2.90 -2.74
N LEU A 444 18.21 -3.75 -3.76
CA LEU A 444 17.86 -5.17 -3.62
C LEU A 444 18.96 -6.01 -2.93
N ARG A 445 20.22 -5.55 -2.97
CA ARG A 445 21.35 -6.23 -2.34
C ARG A 445 21.39 -5.98 -0.83
N THR A 446 21.17 -4.75 -0.40
CA THR A 446 21.30 -4.33 1.00
C THR A 446 19.98 -4.20 1.74
N LEU A 447 18.84 -4.19 1.03
CA LEU A 447 17.53 -3.83 1.57
C LEU A 447 17.49 -2.45 2.23
N SER A 448 18.33 -1.52 1.79
CA SER A 448 18.24 -0.11 2.19
C SER A 448 17.29 0.64 1.27
N CYS A 449 16.48 1.54 1.83
CA CYS A 449 15.61 2.44 1.09
C CYS A 449 16.03 3.89 1.31
N GLU A 450 16.11 4.67 0.24
CA GLU A 450 16.41 6.10 0.32
C GLU A 450 15.38 6.94 -0.44
N PRO A 451 14.99 8.11 0.09
CA PRO A 451 14.13 9.04 -0.63
C PRO A 451 14.94 9.83 -1.68
N VAL A 452 14.31 10.11 -2.81
CA VAL A 452 14.79 11.07 -3.81
C VAL A 452 13.71 12.13 -3.97
N THR A 453 14.03 13.36 -3.57
CA THR A 453 13.09 14.49 -3.61
C THR A 453 13.49 15.45 -4.72
N PHE A 454 12.50 15.86 -5.51
CA PHE A 454 12.64 16.81 -6.60
C PHE A 454 12.02 18.13 -6.18
N SER A 455 12.66 19.23 -6.55
CA SER A 455 12.17 20.58 -6.26
C SER A 455 12.71 21.54 -7.31
N ALA A 456 11.93 22.57 -7.62
CA ALA A 456 12.35 23.68 -8.45
C ALA A 456 12.23 24.99 -7.68
N PHE A 457 12.96 26.00 -8.11
CA PHE A 457 12.85 27.34 -7.53
C PHE A 457 11.44 27.89 -7.75
N CYS A 458 10.79 28.34 -6.68
CA CYS A 458 9.52 29.04 -6.73
C CYS A 458 9.74 30.53 -6.42
N VAL A 459 8.98 31.39 -7.08
CA VAL A 459 9.05 32.85 -6.83
C VAL A 459 8.50 33.12 -5.42
N GLY A 460 9.37 33.37 -4.44
CA GLY A 460 8.97 33.79 -3.10
C GLY A 460 9.84 33.34 -1.92
N GLU A 461 10.82 32.46 -2.09
CA GLU A 461 11.63 31.97 -0.95
C GLU A 461 12.80 32.90 -0.57
N ASP A 462 13.17 33.86 -1.42
CA ASP A 462 14.35 34.71 -1.21
C ASP A 462 14.05 36.13 -0.64
N GLU A 463 12.79 36.51 -0.39
CA GLU A 463 12.46 37.88 0.07
C GLU A 463 12.35 38.07 1.60
N GLU A 464 12.47 37.01 2.43
CA GLU A 464 12.37 37.14 3.90
C GLU A 464 13.62 36.67 4.67
N GLY A 465 14.81 36.75 4.07
CA GLY A 465 16.07 36.70 4.81
C GLY A 465 16.61 38.11 5.04
N PRO A 466 16.89 38.58 6.28
CA PRO A 466 17.59 39.84 6.44
C PRO A 466 18.95 39.71 5.78
N MET A 467 19.17 40.48 4.71
CA MET A 467 20.49 40.71 4.14
C MET A 467 21.40 41.24 5.24
N ASN A 468 22.14 40.34 5.89
CA ASN A 468 23.17 40.70 6.84
C ASN A 468 24.41 41.09 6.05
N VAL A 469 24.35 42.26 5.42
CA VAL A 469 25.53 42.93 4.87
C VAL A 469 26.18 43.67 6.03
N SER A 470 27.15 43.02 6.67
CA SER A 470 28.14 43.71 7.48
C SER A 470 29.53 43.29 7.02
N HIS A 471 30.27 44.32 6.57
CA HIS A 471 31.69 44.31 6.21
C HIS A 471 32.62 43.70 7.25
#